data_AF-A0A925I8V5-F1
#
_entry.id   AF-A0A925I8V5-F1
#
_cell.length_a   1.000
_cell.length_b   1.000
_cell.length_c   1.000
_cell.angle_alpha   90.00
_cell.angle_beta   90.00
_cell.angle_gamma   90.00
#
_symmetry.space_group_name_H-M   'P 1'
#
loop_
_entity.id
_entity.type
_entity.pdbx_description
1 polymer ?
#
loop_
_entity_poly.entity_id
_entity_poly.type
_entity_poly.pdbx_seq_one_letter_code
_entity_poly.pdbx_strand_id
1 'polypeptide(L)'
;MGNKMLLAAEKKGNPLLGILLLVVAVILLIITGPLGVIFGLLNGLVSRGLHGIGDFCYKVTVAIDHLGNVIMQELFNLLWIKRNGYKFGDPKETISSVLGKNLETETLKPFGILMARMLEHFERGHLQNSIDRNLARINKLNEDPAPAEMSNLTL
;
A
#
# COMPACT_ATOMS: atom_id res chain seq x y z
N MET A 1 -23.38 -26.74 -2.38
CA MET A 1 -22.10 -27.47 -2.57
C MET A 1 -21.38 -26.79 -3.71
N GLY A 2 -20.21 -26.17 -3.46
CA GLY A 2 -19.31 -25.69 -4.51
C GLY A 2 -19.32 -24.20 -4.84
N ASN A 3 -18.72 -23.36 -3.98
CA ASN A 3 -18.13 -22.08 -4.42
C ASN A 3 -16.71 -21.97 -3.86
N LYS A 4 -15.86 -22.93 -4.26
CA LYS A 4 -14.41 -22.94 -4.00
C LYS A 4 -13.59 -22.58 -5.25
N MET A 5 -14.22 -22.12 -6.33
CA MET A 5 -13.56 -21.83 -7.61
C MET A 5 -13.48 -20.33 -7.94
N LEU A 6 -12.98 -19.50 -7.03
CA LEU A 6 -12.47 -18.15 -7.36
C LEU A 6 -11.32 -17.73 -6.43
N LEU A 7 -10.56 -18.69 -5.91
CA LEU A 7 -9.24 -18.41 -5.36
C LEU A 7 -8.27 -18.81 -6.47
N ALA A 8 -7.87 -17.82 -7.27
CA ALA A 8 -6.69 -17.96 -8.12
C ALA A 8 -5.60 -18.57 -7.25
N ALA A 9 -5.15 -19.78 -7.60
CA ALA A 9 -4.09 -20.44 -6.88
C ALA A 9 -2.89 -19.49 -6.90
N GLU A 10 -2.60 -18.85 -5.77
CA GLU A 10 -1.36 -18.09 -5.62
C GLU A 10 -0.24 -19.05 -5.97
N LYS A 11 0.43 -18.79 -7.09
CA LYS A 11 1.59 -19.55 -7.52
C LYS A 11 2.62 -19.37 -6.43
N LYS A 12 2.77 -20.38 -5.56
CA LYS A 12 3.71 -20.39 -4.44
C LYS A 12 5.11 -20.28 -5.02
N GLY A 13 5.61 -19.06 -5.14
CA GLY A 13 6.92 -18.76 -5.68
C GLY A 13 7.99 -19.46 -4.84
N ASN A 14 9.09 -19.87 -5.48
CA ASN A 14 10.21 -20.44 -4.76
C ASN A 14 10.69 -19.45 -3.70
N PRO A 15 10.79 -19.81 -2.40
CA PRO A 15 11.10 -18.85 -1.34
C PRO A 15 12.46 -18.17 -1.56
N LEU A 16 13.44 -18.90 -2.11
CA LEU A 16 14.74 -18.38 -2.50
C LEU A 16 14.64 -17.34 -3.62
N LEU A 17 13.72 -17.52 -4.57
CA LEU A 17 13.46 -16.54 -5.63
C LEU A 17 12.92 -15.24 -5.03
N GLY A 18 12.01 -15.32 -4.05
CA GLY A 18 11.51 -14.14 -3.34
C GLY A 18 12.60 -13.34 -2.63
N ILE A 19 13.49 -14.04 -1.91
CA ILE A 19 14.63 -13.41 -1.22
C ILE A 19 15.59 -12.76 -2.24
N LEU A 20 15.90 -13.47 -3.34
CA LEU A 20 16.76 -12.95 -4.40
C LEU A 20 16.16 -11.68 -5.03
N LEU A 21 14.86 -11.71 -5.38
CA LEU A 21 14.17 -10.55 -5.94
C LEU A 21 14.19 -9.36 -4.98
N LEU A 22 14.02 -9.59 -3.67
CA LEU A 22 14.09 -8.54 -2.67
C LEU A 22 15.48 -7.88 -2.64
N VAL A 23 16.55 -8.68 -2.63
CA VAL A 23 17.94 -8.16 -2.64
C VAL A 23 18.20 -7.33 -3.89
N VAL A 24 17.82 -7.84 -5.07
CA VAL A 24 17.97 -7.12 -6.34
C VAL A 24 17.16 -5.82 -6.35
N ALA A 25 15.91 -5.85 -5.88
CA ALA A 25 15.04 -4.68 -5.80
C ALA A 25 15.62 -3.59 -4.89
N VAL A 26 16.17 -3.96 -3.73
CA VAL A 26 16.82 -3.01 -2.80
C VAL A 26 18.07 -2.40 -3.43
N ILE A 27 18.93 -3.21 -4.06
CA ILE A 27 20.13 -2.70 -4.76
C ILE A 27 19.74 -1.72 -5.86
N LEU A 28 18.75 -2.07 -6.67
CA LEU A 28 18.23 -1.19 -7.72
C LEU A 28 17.68 0.11 -7.16
N LEU A 29 16.94 0.06 -6.05
CA LEU A 29 16.39 1.24 -5.39
C LEU A 29 17.50 2.16 -4.83
N ILE A 30 18.56 1.60 -4.25
CA ILE A 30 19.69 2.40 -3.73
C ILE A 30 20.43 3.11 -4.87
N ILE A 31 20.63 2.42 -6.00
CA ILE A 31 21.37 2.98 -7.15
C ILE A 31 20.51 3.97 -7.93
N THR A 32 19.27 3.60 -8.26
CA THR A 32 18.41 4.38 -9.17
C THR A 32 17.46 5.33 -8.45
N GLY A 33 17.12 5.06 -7.18
CA GLY A 33 16.22 5.88 -6.38
C GLY A 33 16.67 7.34 -6.23
N PRO A 34 17.94 7.62 -5.87
CA PRO A 34 18.43 9.00 -5.79
C PRO A 34 18.29 9.76 -7.12
N LEU A 35 18.61 9.09 -8.24
CA LEU A 35 18.43 9.67 -9.58
C LEU A 35 16.95 9.94 -9.86
N GLY A 36 16.08 8.97 -9.57
CA GLY A 36 14.63 9.11 -9.74
C GLY A 36 14.05 10.29 -8.93
N VAL A 37 14.53 10.50 -7.70
CA VAL A 37 14.12 11.65 -6.86
C VAL A 37 14.56 12.97 -7.49
N ILE A 38 15.82 13.08 -7.91
CA ILE A 38 16.34 14.31 -8.55
C ILE A 38 15.53 14.64 -9.81
N PHE A 39 15.37 13.66 -10.71
CA PHE A 39 14.59 13.85 -11.94
C PHE A 39 13.12 14.16 -11.68
N GLY A 40 12.50 13.49 -10.69
CA GLY A 40 11.11 13.72 -10.31
C GLY A 40 10.88 15.14 -9.80
N LEU A 41 11.76 15.63 -8.93
CA LEU A 41 11.71 17.00 -8.40
C LEU A 41 11.91 18.04 -9.50
N LEU A 42 12.93 17.86 -10.36
CA LEU A 42 13.21 18.78 -11.47
C LEU A 42 12.04 18.84 -12.46
N ASN A 43 11.51 17.69 -12.86
CA ASN A 43 10.40 17.63 -13.81
C ASN A 43 9.11 18.22 -13.22
N GLY A 44 8.84 17.96 -11.94
CA GLY A 44 7.73 18.57 -11.21
C GLY A 44 7.85 20.10 -11.16
N LEU A 45 9.04 20.60 -10.84
CA LEU A 45 9.34 22.03 -10.78
C LEU A 45 9.16 22.71 -12.14
N VAL A 46 9.68 22.12 -13.22
CA VAL A 46 9.57 22.70 -14.57
C VAL A 46 8.13 22.68 -15.08
N SER A 47 7.39 21.59 -14.83
CA SER A 47 6.05 21.43 -15.37
C SER A 47 4.99 22.27 -14.63
N ARG A 48 5.05 22.30 -13.30
CA ARG A 48 3.99 22.88 -12.44
C ARG A 48 4.52 23.62 -11.21
N GLY A 49 5.81 23.98 -11.18
CA GLY A 49 6.40 24.73 -10.07
C GLY A 49 6.35 23.97 -8.74
N LEU A 50 6.08 24.70 -7.65
CA LEU A 50 5.97 24.14 -6.30
C LEU A 50 4.84 23.10 -6.16
N HIS A 51 3.74 23.26 -6.90
CA HIS A 51 2.65 22.27 -6.91
C HIS A 51 3.10 20.93 -7.50
N GLY A 52 3.91 20.97 -8.56
CA GLY A 52 4.46 19.75 -9.16
C GLY A 52 5.43 19.01 -8.24
N ILE A 53 6.23 19.73 -7.46
CA ILE A 53 7.07 19.14 -6.40
C ILE A 53 6.19 18.51 -5.32
N GLY A 54 5.16 19.23 -4.86
CA GLY A 54 4.22 18.72 -3.86
C GLY A 54 3.55 17.41 -4.29
N ASP A 55 3.05 17.35 -5.53
CA ASP A 55 2.47 16.14 -6.12
C ASP A 55 3.47 14.96 -6.13
N PHE A 56 4.73 15.22 -6.50
CA PHE A 56 5.77 14.19 -6.52
C PHE A 56 6.05 13.67 -5.10
N CYS A 57 6.29 14.57 -4.14
CA CYS A 57 6.53 14.22 -2.75
C CYS A 57 5.35 13.43 -2.17
N TYR A 58 4.11 13.86 -2.44
CA TYR A 58 2.91 13.15 -2.00
C TYR A 58 2.85 11.71 -2.52
N LYS A 59 3.14 11.50 -3.82
CA LYS A 59 3.20 10.14 -4.41
C LYS A 59 4.25 9.27 -3.73
N VAL A 60 5.43 9.83 -3.44
CA VAL A 60 6.49 9.10 -2.73
C VAL A 60 6.05 8.74 -1.31
N THR A 61 5.43 9.67 -0.58
CA THR A 61 4.88 9.41 0.76
C THR A 61 3.86 8.27 0.75
N VAL A 62 2.91 8.27 -0.20
CA VAL A 62 1.92 7.18 -0.33
C VAL A 62 2.60 5.84 -0.67
N ALA A 63 3.62 5.84 -1.54
CA ALA A 63 4.36 4.62 -1.87
C ALA A 63 5.11 4.05 -0.66
N ILE A 64 5.73 4.92 0.16
CA ILE A 64 6.37 4.53 1.41
C ILE A 64 5.34 3.97 2.39
N ASP A 65 4.14 4.57 2.46
CA ASP A 65 3.06 4.12 3.32
C ASP A 65 2.60 2.68 2.96
N HIS A 66 2.44 2.39 1.67
CA HIS A 66 2.19 1.03 1.17
C HIS A 66 3.31 0.05 1.50
N LEU A 67 4.57 0.44 1.26
CA LEU A 67 5.72 -0.41 1.55
C LEU A 67 5.82 -0.72 3.05
N GLY A 68 5.59 0.29 3.88
CA GLY A 68 5.61 0.17 5.34
C GLY A 68 4.53 -0.77 5.86
N ASN A 69 3.34 -0.78 5.25
CA ASN A 69 2.26 -1.72 5.58
C ASN A 69 2.72 -3.18 5.43
N VAL A 70 3.54 -3.47 4.41
CA VAL A 70 4.07 -4.82 4.15
C VAL A 70 5.25 -5.14 5.07
N ILE A 71 6.28 -4.30 5.09
CA ILE A 71 7.54 -4.59 5.81
C ILE A 71 7.28 -4.70 7.32
N MET A 72 6.43 -3.83 7.87
CA MET A 72 6.20 -3.73 9.31
C MET A 72 4.97 -4.52 9.77
N GLN A 73 4.36 -5.33 8.89
CA GLN A 73 3.09 -6.00 9.17
C GLN A 73 3.11 -6.79 10.48
N GLU A 74 4.14 -7.59 10.73
CA GLU A 74 4.23 -8.45 11.92
C GLU A 74 4.33 -7.60 13.19
N LEU A 75 5.15 -6.55 13.12
CA LEU A 75 5.37 -5.62 14.22
C LEU A 75 4.10 -4.83 14.55
N PHE A 76 3.44 -4.26 13.54
CA PHE A 76 2.25 -3.44 13.73
C PHE A 76 1.03 -4.27 14.11
N ASN A 77 0.86 -5.46 13.53
CA ASN A 77 -0.19 -6.39 13.94
C ASN A 77 -0.04 -6.82 15.41
N LEU A 78 1.20 -6.98 15.89
CA LEU A 78 1.47 -7.30 17.29
C LEU A 78 1.24 -6.10 18.21
N LEU A 79 1.77 -4.93 17.86
CA LEU A 79 1.80 -3.76 18.76
C LEU A 79 0.53 -2.91 18.69
N TRP A 80 -0.13 -2.82 17.55
CA TRP A 80 -1.18 -1.83 17.30
C TRP A 80 -2.58 -2.43 17.14
N ILE A 81 -2.70 -3.70 16.75
CA ILE A 81 -3.99 -4.32 16.42
C ILE A 81 -4.42 -5.34 17.49
N LYS A 82 -5.68 -5.29 17.94
CA LYS A 82 -6.29 -6.32 18.81
C LYS A 82 -6.44 -7.65 18.05
N ARG A 83 -6.74 -8.75 18.74
CA ARG A 83 -6.82 -10.08 18.10
C ARG A 83 -7.84 -10.14 16.96
N ASN A 84 -8.99 -9.47 17.12
CA ASN A 84 -10.10 -9.41 16.16
C ASN A 84 -10.04 -8.22 15.18
N GLY A 85 -8.93 -7.47 15.14
CA GLY A 85 -8.80 -6.31 14.26
C GLY A 85 -8.34 -6.63 12.84
N TYR A 86 -8.56 -5.68 11.95
CA TYR A 86 -8.11 -5.70 10.55
C TYR A 86 -6.58 -5.58 10.50
N LYS A 87 -5.92 -6.44 9.70
CA LYS A 87 -4.46 -6.64 9.76
C LYS A 87 -3.71 -5.80 8.72
N PHE A 88 -2.53 -5.33 9.11
CA PHE A 88 -1.51 -4.84 8.19
C PHE A 88 -0.98 -5.99 7.33
N GLY A 89 -0.46 -5.66 6.14
CA GLY A 89 0.22 -6.62 5.25
C GLY A 89 -0.21 -6.61 3.79
N ASP A 90 -1.36 -6.01 3.46
CA ASP A 90 -1.78 -5.90 2.06
C ASP A 90 -0.88 -4.91 1.30
N PRO A 91 -0.08 -5.34 0.29
CA PRO A 91 0.80 -4.44 -0.46
C PRO A 91 0.07 -3.34 -1.23
N LYS A 92 -1.24 -3.50 -1.39
CA LYS A 92 -2.11 -2.54 -2.03
C LYS A 92 -2.65 -1.53 -1.01
N GLU A 93 -2.47 -1.68 0.29
CA GLU A 93 -3.08 -0.79 1.28
C GLU A 93 -2.05 0.04 2.06
N THR A 94 -2.42 1.25 2.48
CA THR A 94 -1.55 2.14 3.26
C THR A 94 -1.67 1.85 4.76
N ILE A 95 -0.64 2.19 5.56
CA ILE A 95 -0.72 2.08 7.03
C ILE A 95 -1.88 2.96 7.55
N SER A 96 -2.02 4.16 6.99
CA SER A 96 -3.09 5.12 7.31
C SER A 96 -4.50 4.53 7.11
N SER A 97 -4.75 3.76 6.04
CA SER A 97 -6.06 3.13 5.80
C SER A 97 -6.35 2.02 6.81
N VAL A 98 -5.36 1.17 7.12
CA VAL A 98 -5.50 0.10 8.13
C VAL A 98 -5.74 0.68 9.53
N LEU A 99 -5.00 1.74 9.91
CA LEU A 99 -5.22 2.44 11.17
C LEU A 99 -6.62 3.05 11.24
N GLY A 100 -7.08 3.70 10.17
CA GLY A 100 -8.41 4.29 10.08
C GLY A 100 -9.52 3.25 10.30
N LYS A 101 -9.51 2.15 9.55
CA LYS A 101 -10.50 1.05 9.71
C LYS A 101 -10.55 0.52 11.13
N ASN A 102 -9.39 0.28 11.74
CA ASN A 102 -9.33 -0.22 13.11
C ASN A 102 -9.70 0.83 14.17
N LEU A 103 -9.55 2.12 13.87
CA LEU A 103 -10.02 3.20 14.73
C LEU A 103 -11.55 3.23 14.74
N GLU A 104 -12.19 3.13 13.57
CA GLU A 104 -13.65 3.07 13.42
C GLU A 104 -14.26 1.82 14.08
N THR A 105 -13.60 0.67 13.98
CA THR A 105 -14.07 -0.59 14.58
C THR A 105 -13.59 -0.79 16.02
N GLU A 106 -12.93 0.20 16.62
CA GLU A 106 -12.36 0.15 17.98
C GLU A 106 -11.43 -1.05 18.25
N THR A 107 -10.75 -1.53 17.20
CA THR A 107 -9.84 -2.68 17.26
C THR A 107 -8.37 -2.30 17.36
N LEU A 108 -8.05 -1.03 17.60
CA LEU A 108 -6.70 -0.55 17.93
C LEU A 108 -6.34 -0.76 19.41
N LYS A 109 -5.08 -1.10 19.67
CA LYS A 109 -4.44 -1.02 20.98
C LYS A 109 -4.09 0.44 21.32
N PRO A 110 -3.82 0.79 22.60
CA PRO A 110 -3.51 2.17 22.99
C PRO A 110 -2.41 2.83 22.16
N PHE A 111 -1.35 2.09 21.83
CA PHE A 111 -0.28 2.61 20.98
C PHE A 111 -0.73 2.85 19.53
N GLY A 112 -1.58 1.96 18.98
CA GLY A 112 -2.19 2.17 17.66
C GLY A 112 -3.10 3.41 17.64
N ILE A 113 -3.86 3.66 18.71
CA ILE A 113 -4.69 4.87 18.87
C ILE A 113 -3.81 6.12 18.90
N LEU A 114 -2.68 6.09 19.62
CA LEU A 114 -1.72 7.20 19.64
C LEU A 114 -1.23 7.52 18.22
N MET A 115 -0.78 6.50 17.47
CA MET A 115 -0.30 6.68 16.10
C MET A 115 -1.39 7.22 15.17
N ALA A 116 -2.62 6.69 15.26
CA ALA A 116 -3.76 7.18 14.49
C ALA A 116 -4.04 8.67 14.78
N ARG A 117 -4.00 9.08 16.06
CA ARG A 117 -4.17 10.49 16.45
C ARG A 117 -3.03 11.40 15.97
N MET A 118 -1.79 10.89 15.94
CA MET A 118 -0.66 11.66 15.39
C MET A 118 -0.85 11.93 13.89
N LEU A 119 -1.27 10.93 13.12
CA LEU A 119 -1.55 11.10 11.69
C LEU A 119 -2.67 12.12 11.44
N GLU A 120 -3.75 12.01 12.21
CA GLU A 120 -4.89 12.93 12.16
C GLU A 120 -4.53 14.38 12.56
N HIS A 121 -3.47 14.55 13.35
CA HIS A 121 -2.99 15.88 13.75
C HIS A 121 -2.27 16.60 12.62
N PHE A 122 -1.47 15.90 11.80
CA PHE A 122 -0.76 16.51 10.67
C PHE A 122 -1.70 16.92 9.54
N GLU A 123 -2.72 16.11 9.27
CA GLU A 123 -3.75 16.41 8.28
C GLU A 123 -5.11 15.92 8.81
N ARG A 124 -6.04 16.84 9.01
CA ARG A 124 -7.40 16.50 9.44
C ARG A 124 -8.12 15.71 8.34
N GLY A 125 -8.77 14.62 8.71
CA GLY A 125 -9.44 13.70 7.81
C GLY A 125 -8.50 12.73 7.09
N HIS A 126 -7.22 12.70 7.43
CA HIS A 126 -6.22 11.89 6.73
C HIS A 126 -6.55 10.39 6.75
N LEU A 127 -7.04 9.88 7.88
CA LEU A 127 -7.42 8.49 8.02
C LEU A 127 -8.65 8.15 7.15
N GLN A 128 -9.71 8.96 7.24
CA GLN A 128 -10.93 8.79 6.44
C GLN A 128 -10.61 8.83 4.94
N ASN A 129 -9.88 9.85 4.50
CA ASN A 129 -9.48 10.00 3.10
C ASN A 129 -8.69 8.78 2.60
N SER A 130 -7.91 8.14 3.46
CA SER A 130 -7.15 6.93 3.12
C SER A 130 -8.03 5.69 3.00
N ILE A 131 -9.08 5.57 3.83
CA ILE A 131 -10.11 4.54 3.69
C ILE A 131 -10.85 4.74 2.36
N ASP A 132 -11.34 5.95 2.10
CA ASP A 132 -12.12 6.26 0.90
C ASP A 132 -11.34 5.99 -0.38
N ARG A 133 -10.05 6.37 -0.43
CA ARG A 133 -9.15 6.04 -1.55
C ARG A 133 -9.01 4.53 -1.75
N ASN A 134 -8.87 3.76 -0.67
CA ASN A 134 -8.76 2.31 -0.76
C ASN A 134 -10.05 1.68 -1.31
N LEU A 135 -11.21 2.12 -0.81
CA LEU A 135 -12.53 1.66 -1.29
C LEU A 135 -12.78 2.03 -2.75
N ALA A 136 -12.51 3.27 -3.15
CA ALA A 136 -12.67 3.71 -4.53
C ALA A 136 -11.82 2.86 -5.50
N ARG A 137 -10.60 2.50 -5.09
CA ARG A 137 -9.75 1.61 -5.87
C ARG A 137 -10.31 0.18 -5.95
N ILE A 138 -10.80 -0.37 -4.83
CA ILE A 138 -11.41 -1.71 -4.82
C ILE A 138 -12.64 -1.73 -5.76
N ASN A 139 -13.48 -0.70 -5.70
CA ASN A 139 -14.65 -0.59 -6.58
C ASN A 139 -14.24 -0.53 -8.05
N LYS A 140 -13.22 0.26 -8.39
CA LYS A 140 -12.69 0.32 -9.76
C LYS A 140 -12.19 -1.05 -10.26
N LEU A 141 -11.56 -1.84 -9.40
CA LEU A 141 -11.12 -3.20 -9.75
C LEU A 141 -12.27 -4.19 -9.92
N ASN A 142 -13.41 -3.95 -9.28
CA ASN A 142 -14.61 -4.77 -9.42
C ASN A 142 -15.45 -4.38 -10.66
N GLU A 143 -15.38 -3.12 -11.08
CA GLU A 143 -16.04 -2.62 -12.29
C GLU A 143 -15.26 -2.94 -13.58
N ASP A 144 -13.93 -3.08 -13.49
CA ASP A 144 -13.04 -3.43 -14.61
C ASP A 144 -12.44 -4.82 -14.38
N PRO A 145 -13.20 -5.92 -14.60
CA PRO A 145 -12.64 -7.26 -14.50
C PRO A 145 -11.50 -7.36 -15.51
N ALA A 146 -10.29 -7.63 -15.01
CA ALA A 146 -9.09 -7.85 -15.81
C ALA A 146 -9.47 -8.64 -17.09
N PRO A 147 -9.05 -8.19 -18.29
CA PRO A 147 -9.35 -8.94 -19.49
C PRO A 147 -8.85 -10.35 -19.25
N ALA A 148 -9.78 -11.31 -19.28
CA ALA A 148 -9.45 -12.73 -19.18
C ALA A 148 -8.33 -12.96 -20.20
N GLU A 149 -7.11 -13.20 -19.71
CA GLU A 149 -5.97 -13.45 -20.58
C GLU A 149 -6.38 -14.53 -21.57
N MET A 150 -6.05 -14.28 -22.83
CA MET A 150 -6.27 -15.13 -23.99
C MET A 150 -5.90 -16.59 -23.70
N SER A 151 -6.83 -17.36 -23.13
CA SER A 151 -6.80 -18.81 -23.08
C SER A 151 -7.21 -19.45 -24.41
N ASN A 152 -7.34 -18.64 -25.48
CA ASN A 152 -7.69 -19.07 -26.83
C ASN A 152 -6.64 -18.64 -27.87
N LEU A 153 -5.36 -18.87 -27.59
CA LEU A 153 -4.35 -19.04 -28.64
C LEU A 153 -3.83 -20.48 -28.61
N THR A 154 -4.76 -21.42 -28.73
CA THR A 154 -4.54 -22.60 -29.58
C THR A 154 -4.55 -22.14 -31.02
N LEU A 155 -3.36 -22.08 -31.62
CA LEU A 155 -3.05 -22.62 -32.95
C LEU A 155 -1.57 -23.01 -32.96
#